data_AF-A0A6J4V8C9-F1
#
_entry.id   AF-A0A6J4V8C9-F1
#
_cell.length_a   1.000
_cell.length_b   1.000
_cell.length_c   1.000
_cell.angle_alpha   90.00
_cell.angle_beta   90.00
_cell.angle_gamma   90.00
#
_symmetry.space_group_name_H-M   'P 1'
#
loop_
_entity.id
_entity.type
_entity.pdbx_description
1 polymer ?
#
loop_
_entity_poly.entity_id
_entity_poly.type
_entity_poly.pdbx_seq_one_letter_code
_entity_poly.pdbx_strand_id
1 'polypeptide(L)'
;MFPSVARLGQNGEATGASPTMGPSLRFAREIVMNPIGANLWIWDSPVTDDVIWRRAPLIAAMGFDLVELPLEHPDDWNPSLVKPILDD
;
A
#
# COMPACT_ATOMS: atom_id res chain seq x y z
N MET A 1 -17.19 21.67 -18.34
CA MET A 1 -18.26 22.70 -18.30
C MET A 1 -18.80 22.71 -16.88
N PHE A 2 -18.45 23.72 -16.08
CA PHE A 2 -18.81 23.82 -14.66
C PHE A 2 -20.29 24.23 -14.53
N PRO A 3 -21.08 23.68 -13.58
CA PRO A 3 -22.42 24.18 -13.35
C PRO A 3 -22.39 25.47 -12.53
N SER A 4 -23.33 26.34 -12.89
CA SER A 4 -23.49 27.73 -12.49
C SER A 4 -23.88 27.89 -11.01
N VAL A 5 -23.33 28.92 -10.36
CA VAL A 5 -23.59 29.25 -8.96
C VAL A 5 -24.90 30.05 -8.87
N ALA A 6 -25.95 29.46 -8.29
CA ALA A 6 -27.18 30.18 -8.00
C ALA A 6 -26.98 31.12 -6.81
N ARG A 7 -27.17 32.41 -7.06
CA ARG A 7 -27.19 33.51 -6.10
C ARG A 7 -28.37 33.35 -5.14
N LEU A 8 -28.13 33.08 -3.86
CA LEU A 8 -29.17 33.16 -2.84
C LEU A 8 -29.24 34.59 -2.28
N GLY A 9 -30.46 35.14 -2.29
CA GLY A 9 -30.82 36.44 -1.78
C GLY A 9 -30.73 36.54 -0.26
N GLN A 10 -30.69 37.78 0.21
CA GLN A 10 -30.62 38.15 1.61
C GLN A 10 -31.98 38.08 2.33
N ASN A 11 -31.87 37.92 3.66
CA ASN A 11 -32.75 38.36 4.75
C ASN A 11 -33.85 37.40 5.23
N GLY A 12 -33.70 37.00 6.50
CA GLY A 12 -34.72 36.36 7.34
C GLY A 12 -34.11 35.91 8.67
N GLU A 13 -34.19 36.77 9.69
CA GLU A 13 -33.91 36.40 11.09
C GLU A 13 -34.97 35.43 11.61
N ALA A 14 -34.54 34.34 12.25
CA ALA A 14 -35.37 33.55 13.17
C ALA A 14 -34.49 32.83 14.20
N THR A 15 -34.39 33.45 15.38
CA THR A 15 -34.42 32.91 16.73
C THR A 15 -34.20 31.39 16.95
N GLY A 16 -33.17 31.06 17.74
CA GLY A 16 -33.22 30.06 18.81
C GLY A 16 -33.67 28.62 18.49
N ALA A 17 -32.76 27.81 17.94
CA ALA A 17 -32.80 26.36 18.11
C ALA A 17 -31.37 25.83 18.20
N SER A 18 -31.09 25.00 19.21
CA SER A 18 -29.83 24.27 19.37
C SER A 18 -29.52 23.48 18.09
N PRO A 19 -28.29 23.50 17.54
CA PRO A 19 -27.99 22.71 16.37
C PRO A 19 -27.99 21.23 16.79
N THR A 20 -29.04 20.49 16.41
CA THR A 20 -29.01 19.03 16.38
C THR A 20 -27.85 18.63 15.48
N MET A 21 -26.78 18.12 16.09
CA MET A 21 -25.61 17.64 15.38
C MET A 21 -26.03 16.42 14.56
N GLY A 22 -26.27 16.62 13.26
CA GLY A 22 -26.42 15.54 12.30
C GLY A 22 -25.17 14.64 12.31
N PRO A 23 -25.28 13.39 11.83
CA PRO A 23 -24.20 12.42 11.95
C PRO A 23 -22.95 13.02 11.31
N SER A 24 -21.95 13.26 12.17
CA SER A 24 -20.63 13.65 11.70
C SER A 24 -20.11 12.50 10.85
N LEU A 25 -20.11 12.66 9.53
CA LEU A 25 -19.35 11.79 8.64
C LEU A 25 -17.87 12.02 8.95
N ARG A 26 -17.38 11.34 9.99
CA ARG A 26 -15.97 11.00 10.04
C ARG A 26 -15.79 9.98 8.93
N PHE A 27 -15.21 10.41 7.82
CA PHE A 27 -14.55 9.47 6.92
C PHE A 27 -13.53 8.74 7.79
N ALA A 28 -13.87 7.54 8.25
CA ALA A 28 -12.88 6.63 8.78
C ALA A 28 -11.90 6.42 7.62
N ARG A 29 -10.75 7.09 7.68
CA ARG A 29 -9.65 6.78 6.80
C ARG A 29 -9.35 5.32 7.06
N GLU A 30 -9.67 4.47 6.10
CA GLU A 30 -9.17 3.11 6.08
C GLU A 30 -7.67 3.20 6.32
N ILE A 31 -7.18 2.54 7.37
CA ILE A 31 -5.76 2.53 7.65
C ILE A 31 -5.15 1.65 6.56
N VAL A 32 -4.77 2.26 5.44
CA VAL A 32 -3.96 1.62 4.42
C VAL A 32 -2.55 1.54 4.99
N MET A 33 -2.10 0.34 5.35
CA MET A 33 -0.70 0.07 5.63
C MET A 33 0.05 0.01 4.30
N ASN A 34 1.18 0.71 4.23
CA ASN A 34 2.11 0.55 3.12
C ASN A 34 2.94 -0.72 3.37
N PRO A 35 3.14 -1.59 2.36
CA PRO A 35 3.95 -2.78 2.51
C PRO A 35 5.40 -2.40 2.80
N ILE A 36 6.04 -3.18 3.69
CA ILE A 36 7.45 -3.02 4.05
C ILE A 36 8.26 -4.13 3.38
N GLY A 37 9.19 -3.74 2.50
CA GLY A 37 10.03 -4.66 1.77
C GLY A 37 11.46 -4.78 2.30
N ALA A 38 12.14 -5.88 1.97
CA ALA A 38 13.57 -6.07 2.21
C ALA A 38 14.31 -6.43 0.92
N ASN A 39 15.51 -5.87 0.74
CA ASN A 39 16.40 -6.21 -0.37
C ASN A 39 17.27 -7.42 -0.03
N LEU A 40 17.35 -8.41 -0.95
CA LEU A 40 18.09 -9.65 -0.68
C LEU A 40 19.61 -9.48 -0.49
N TRP A 41 20.23 -8.42 -1.03
CA TRP A 41 21.66 -8.16 -0.83
C TRP A 41 22.04 -7.87 0.62
N ILE A 42 21.08 -7.69 1.53
CA ILE A 42 21.33 -7.67 2.97
C ILE A 42 21.95 -9.01 3.43
N TRP A 43 21.60 -10.13 2.78
CA TRP A 43 21.99 -11.47 3.20
C TRP A 43 22.90 -12.21 2.22
N ASP A 44 22.65 -12.10 0.91
CA ASP A 44 23.36 -12.91 -0.10
C ASP A 44 23.60 -12.10 -1.38
N SER A 45 24.78 -12.28 -1.99
CA SER A 45 25.14 -11.78 -3.33
C SER A 45 26.11 -12.77 -3.99
N PRO A 46 25.94 -13.13 -5.28
CA PRO A 46 24.81 -12.80 -6.15
C PRO A 46 23.49 -13.43 -5.68
N VAL A 47 22.36 -12.92 -6.16
CA VAL A 47 21.02 -13.48 -5.88
C VAL A 47 20.67 -14.47 -6.97
N THR A 48 20.66 -15.77 -6.64
CA THR A 48 20.30 -16.86 -7.57
C THR A 48 18.96 -17.51 -7.22
N ASP A 49 18.45 -18.40 -8.09
CA ASP A 49 17.25 -19.21 -7.83
C ASP A 49 17.29 -19.90 -6.45
N ASP A 50 18.42 -20.51 -6.10
CA ASP A 50 18.64 -21.21 -4.82
C ASP A 50 18.65 -20.25 -3.62
N VAL A 51 19.14 -19.02 -3.80
CA VAL A 51 19.10 -17.99 -2.77
C VAL A 51 17.65 -17.58 -2.51
N ILE A 52 16.89 -17.33 -3.58
CA ILE A 52 15.48 -16.92 -3.50
C ILE A 52 14.66 -18.01 -2.81
N TRP A 53 14.82 -19.27 -3.21
CA TRP A 53 14.10 -20.42 -2.62
C TRP A 53 14.35 -20.56 -1.11
N ARG A 54 15.58 -20.34 -0.64
CA ARG A 54 15.92 -20.43 0.79
C ARG A 54 15.52 -19.20 1.59
N ARG A 55 15.58 -18.00 1.00
CA ARG A 55 15.44 -16.74 1.73
C ARG A 55 14.02 -16.19 1.77
N ALA A 56 13.26 -16.30 0.69
CA ALA A 56 11.92 -15.71 0.63
C ALA A 56 11.01 -16.17 1.79
N PRO A 57 10.94 -17.47 2.16
CA PRO A 57 10.13 -17.92 3.29
C PRO A 57 10.61 -17.36 4.64
N LEU A 58 11.92 -17.19 4.81
CA LEU A 58 12.50 -16.62 6.04
C LEU A 58 12.20 -15.12 6.15
N ILE A 59 12.24 -14.40 5.03
CA ILE A 59 11.91 -12.97 4.96
C ILE A 59 10.43 -12.73 5.28
N ALA A 60 9.55 -13.57 4.71
CA ALA A 60 8.13 -13.57 5.08
C ALA A 60 7.94 -13.86 6.58
N ALA A 61 8.62 -14.87 7.13
CA ALA A 61 8.57 -15.19 8.55
C ALA A 61 9.12 -14.07 9.47
N MET A 62 9.96 -13.17 8.96
CA MET A 62 10.42 -11.97 9.67
C MET A 62 9.38 -10.83 9.68
N GLY A 63 8.31 -10.95 8.90
CA GLY A 63 7.21 -9.97 8.84
C GLY A 63 7.36 -8.90 7.75
N PHE A 64 8.22 -9.13 6.75
CA PHE A 64 8.24 -8.29 5.55
C PHE A 64 7.12 -8.68 4.59
N ASP A 65 6.53 -7.68 3.94
CA ASP A 65 5.44 -7.86 2.97
C ASP A 65 5.96 -8.07 1.54
N LEU A 66 7.23 -7.72 1.29
CA LEU A 66 7.85 -7.78 -0.03
C LEU A 66 9.33 -8.15 0.07
N VAL A 67 9.83 -8.86 -0.94
CA VAL A 67 11.25 -9.06 -1.18
C VAL A 67 11.65 -8.41 -2.49
N GLU A 68 12.71 -7.60 -2.46
CA GLU A 68 13.33 -7.05 -3.68
C GLU A 68 14.42 -8.01 -4.15
N LEU A 69 14.35 -8.39 -5.43
CA LEU A 69 15.28 -9.29 -6.09
C LEU A 69 16.27 -8.48 -6.93
N PRO A 70 17.43 -8.09 -6.37
CA PRO A 70 18.44 -7.41 -7.17
C PRO A 70 19.00 -8.36 -8.23
N LEU A 71 19.35 -7.80 -9.39
CA LEU A 71 19.83 -8.53 -10.55
C LEU A 71 21.25 -8.05 -10.87
N GLU A 72 22.24 -8.93 -10.74
CA GLU A 72 23.63 -8.62 -11.09
C GLU A 72 23.87 -8.97 -12.57
N HIS A 73 23.35 -10.11 -13.01
CA HIS A 73 23.35 -10.58 -14.39
C HIS A 73 21.97 -11.07 -14.83
N PRO A 74 21.62 -10.96 -16.13
CA PRO A 74 20.29 -11.37 -16.63
C PRO A 74 19.89 -12.81 -16.35
N ASP A 75 20.88 -13.70 -16.17
CA ASP A 75 20.67 -15.15 -16.03
C ASP A 75 20.84 -15.66 -14.58
N ASP A 76 20.94 -14.76 -13.59
CA ASP A 76 21.15 -15.16 -12.18
C ASP A 76 19.98 -15.99 -11.62
N TRP A 77 18.76 -15.68 -12.07
CA TRP A 77 17.55 -16.39 -11.67
C TRP A 77 16.52 -16.40 -12.81
N ASN A 78 15.69 -17.44 -12.82
CA ASN A 78 14.66 -17.62 -13.82
C ASN A 78 13.30 -17.13 -13.29
N PRO A 79 12.68 -16.10 -13.91
CA PRO A 79 11.38 -15.60 -13.47
C PRO A 79 10.28 -16.66 -13.37
N SER A 80 10.32 -17.68 -14.23
CA SER A 80 9.34 -18.77 -14.23
C SER A 80 9.51 -19.71 -13.03
N LEU A 81 10.73 -19.86 -12.51
CA LEU A 81 11.02 -20.65 -11.31
C LEU A 81 10.75 -19.85 -10.03
N VAL A 82 10.99 -18.54 -10.08
CA VAL A 82 10.84 -17.63 -8.93
C VAL A 82 9.39 -17.27 -8.64
N LYS A 83 8.56 -17.03 -9.67
CA LYS A 83 7.15 -16.65 -9.49
C LYS A 83 6.38 -17.51 -8.47
N PRO A 84 6.39 -18.86 -8.54
CA PRO A 84 5.63 -19.67 -7.60
C PRO A 84 6.14 -19.56 -6.15
N ILE A 85 7.37 -19.11 -5.93
CA ILE A 85 7.94 -18.90 -4.59
C ILE A 85 7.39 -17.59 -3.98
N LEU A 86 7.07 -16.60 -4.81
CA LEU A 86 6.61 -15.28 -4.38
C LEU A 86 5.08 -15.14 -4.31
N ASP A 87 4.34 -16.08 -4.91
CA ASP A 87 2.87 -16.09 -4.89
C ASP A 87 2.28 -16.78 -3.63
N ASP A 88 3.12 -17.43 -2.81
CA ASP A 88 2.75 -18.18 -1.60
C ASP A 88 2.65 -17.26 -0.36
#